data_AF-A0A7J2HQ22-F1
#
_entry.id   AF-A0A7J2HQ22-F1
#
_cell.length_a   1.000
_cell.length_b   1.000
_cell.length_c   1.000
_cell.angle_alpha   90.00
_cell.angle_beta   90.00
_cell.angle_gamma   90.00
#
_symmetry.space_group_name_H-M   'P 1'
#
loop_
_entity.id
_entity.type
_entity.pdbx_description
1 polymer ?
#
loop_
_entity_poly.entity_id
_entity_poly.type
_entity_poly.pdbx_seq_one_letter_code
_entity_poly.pdbx_strand_id
1 'polypeptide(L)'
;MSERDLKVAMLRKAVHIIFCAILLLPLTKVLSLIPMDIEPLQYYLSLGVIAATVNSIQVKRPLLSVEIRERMISARKRILEEILNLRIMKILPLGQKVIEGIDELGDMLEKLESSFNEQIRRMERSYEKVGGYIGVTLGIIGVAFSYAMVRDYTIYGIYALMIMDPVGAIIGIM
;
A
#
# COMPACT_ATOMS: atom_id res chain seq x y z
N MET A 1 8.02 -9.14 22.08
CA MET A 1 7.77 -9.25 20.63
C MET A 1 7.39 -10.70 20.33
N SER A 2 6.29 -10.97 19.61
CA SER A 2 5.93 -12.35 19.24
C SER A 2 6.95 -12.92 18.25
N GLU A 3 7.19 -14.23 18.25
CA GLU A 3 8.10 -14.89 17.30
C GLU A 3 7.74 -14.57 15.83
N ARG A 4 6.45 -14.37 15.54
CA ARG A 4 5.97 -13.93 14.22
C ARG A 4 6.38 -12.52 13.86
N ASP A 5 6.34 -11.58 14.80
CA ASP A 5 6.70 -10.19 14.57
C ASP A 5 8.20 -10.05 14.28
N LEU A 6 9.02 -10.85 14.98
CA LEU A 6 10.47 -10.94 14.73
C LEU A 6 10.76 -11.45 13.32
N LYS A 7 10.12 -12.54 12.87
CA LYS A 7 10.29 -13.09 11.52
C LYS A 7 9.92 -12.08 10.43
N VAL A 8 8.82 -11.35 10.61
CA VAL A 8 8.39 -10.30 9.66
C VAL A 8 9.39 -9.14 9.62
N ALA A 9 9.91 -8.72 10.78
CA ALA A 9 10.92 -7.66 10.85
C ALA A 9 12.24 -8.06 10.15
N MET A 10 12.72 -9.28 10.36
CA MET A 10 13.92 -9.80 9.71
C MET A 10 13.74 -9.90 8.19
N LEU A 11 12.60 -10.41 7.72
CA LEU A 11 12.31 -10.50 6.28
C LEU A 11 12.33 -9.11 5.62
N ARG A 12 11.73 -8.10 6.25
CA ARG A 12 11.73 -6.72 5.75
C ARG A 12 13.15 -6.16 5.61
N LYS A 13 14.04 -6.42 6.58
CA LYS A 13 15.43 -5.98 6.50
C LYS A 13 16.24 -6.75 5.47
N ALA A 14 16.01 -8.06 5.31
CA ALA A 14 16.63 -8.83 4.24
C ALA A 14 16.27 -8.27 2.85
N VAL A 15 14.98 -7.97 2.63
CA VAL A 15 14.51 -7.34 1.39
C VAL A 15 15.15 -5.97 1.17
N HIS A 16 15.23 -5.13 2.21
CA HIS A 16 15.91 -3.82 2.14
C HIS A 16 17.39 -3.95 1.74
N ILE A 17 18.12 -4.86 2.37
CA ILE A 17 19.53 -5.13 2.07
C ILE A 17 19.71 -5.58 0.62
N ILE A 18 18.81 -6.44 0.11
CA ILE A 18 18.79 -6.85 -1.30
C ILE A 18 18.56 -5.64 -2.21
N PHE A 19 17.60 -4.76 -1.88
CA PHE A 19 17.37 -3.53 -2.65
C PHE A 19 18.60 -2.62 -2.67
N CYS A 20 19.29 -2.43 -1.54
CA CYS A 20 20.54 -1.68 -1.49
C CYS A 20 21.63 -2.33 -2.35
N ALA A 21 21.73 -3.66 -2.35
CA ALA A 21 22.68 -4.38 -3.20
C ALA A 21 22.39 -4.18 -4.69
N ILE A 22 21.10 -4.18 -5.10
CA ILE A 22 20.68 -3.85 -6.47
C ILE A 22 21.13 -2.44 -6.85
N LEU A 23 20.97 -1.46 -5.94
CA LEU A 23 21.40 -0.08 -6.17
C LEU A 23 22.92 0.09 -6.29
N LEU A 24 23.71 -0.80 -5.69
CA LEU A 24 25.17 -0.79 -5.80
C LEU A 24 25.67 -1.34 -7.15
N LEU A 25 24.88 -2.14 -7.86
CA LEU A 25 25.31 -2.83 -9.09
C LEU A 25 26.05 -1.92 -10.08
N PRO A 26 25.50 -0.77 -10.53
CA PRO A 26 26.16 0.05 -11.54
C PRO A 26 27.41 0.79 -11.05
N LEU A 27 27.63 0.86 -9.73
CA LEU A 27 28.83 1.47 -9.13
C LEU A 27 29.94 0.43 -8.85
N THR A 28 29.67 -0.85 -9.12
CA THR A 28 30.63 -1.93 -8.92
C THR A 28 31.06 -2.52 -10.25
N LYS A 29 32.22 -3.18 -10.26
CA LYS A 29 32.70 -3.95 -11.43
C LYS A 29 31.79 -5.14 -11.77
N VAL A 30 30.78 -5.45 -10.98
CA VAL A 30 29.82 -6.54 -11.24
C VAL A 30 29.02 -6.26 -12.50
N LEU A 31 28.67 -5.00 -12.79
CA LEU A 31 27.92 -4.66 -14.01
C LEU A 31 28.73 -4.94 -15.28
N SER A 32 30.07 -4.85 -15.25
CA SER A 32 30.92 -5.20 -16.40
C SER A 32 30.90 -6.69 -16.79
N LEU A 33 30.26 -7.55 -15.98
CA LEU A 33 30.00 -8.95 -16.35
C LEU A 33 28.75 -9.10 -17.23
N ILE A 34 27.92 -8.06 -17.29
CA ILE A 34 26.72 -8.01 -18.13
C ILE A 34 27.08 -7.17 -19.36
N PRO A 35 26.92 -7.68 -20.59
CA PRO A 35 27.22 -6.95 -21.83
C PRO A 35 26.13 -5.91 -22.13
N MET A 36 25.85 -5.03 -21.17
CA MET A 36 24.94 -3.90 -21.29
C MET A 36 25.73 -2.63 -20.97
N ASP A 37 25.95 -1.80 -21.98
CA ASP A 37 26.58 -0.49 -21.85
C ASP A 37 25.54 0.54 -21.35
N ILE A 38 25.08 0.35 -20.11
CA ILE A 38 24.09 1.22 -19.48
C ILE A 38 24.82 2.16 -18.52
N GLU A 39 24.69 3.46 -18.75
CA GLU A 39 25.19 4.47 -17.82
C GLU A 39 24.47 4.34 -16.45
N PRO A 40 25.17 4.45 -15.31
CA PRO A 40 24.56 4.30 -13.98
C PRO A 40 23.33 5.19 -13.74
N LEU A 41 23.31 6.40 -14.31
CA LEU A 41 22.15 7.28 -14.21
C LEU A 41 20.92 6.70 -14.93
N GLN A 42 21.12 6.16 -16.14
CA GLN A 42 20.05 5.51 -16.91
C GLN A 42 19.53 4.26 -16.19
N TYR A 43 20.42 3.52 -15.53
CA TYR A 43 20.05 2.39 -14.67
C TYR A 43 19.10 2.83 -13.54
N TYR A 44 19.46 3.87 -12.79
CA TYR A 44 18.64 4.37 -11.68
C TYR A 44 17.30 4.95 -12.13
N LEU A 45 17.28 5.68 -13.25
CA LEU A 45 16.03 6.21 -13.82
C LEU A 45 15.10 5.10 -14.29
N SER A 46 15.63 4.07 -14.95
CA SER A 46 14.85 2.91 -15.39
C SER A 46 14.26 2.15 -14.19
N LEU A 47 15.07 1.92 -13.16
CA LEU A 47 14.63 1.33 -11.89
C LEU A 47 13.54 2.20 -11.24
N GLY A 48 13.69 3.52 -11.29
CA GLY A 48 12.73 4.51 -10.79
C GLY A 48 11.38 4.45 -11.52
N VAL A 49 11.38 4.32 -12.85
CA VAL A 49 10.15 4.16 -13.65
C VAL A 49 9.42 2.87 -13.28
N ILE A 50 10.16 1.76 -13.13
CA ILE A 50 9.59 0.48 -12.71
C ILE A 50 8.98 0.61 -11.32
N ALA A 51 9.73 1.17 -10.35
CA ALA A 51 9.28 1.35 -8.99
C ALA A 51 8.06 2.29 -8.90
N ALA A 52 8.06 3.40 -9.63
CA ALA A 52 6.94 4.34 -9.68
C ALA A 52 5.68 3.70 -10.28
N THR A 53 5.83 2.86 -11.31
CA THR A 53 4.72 2.12 -11.92
C THR A 53 4.11 1.15 -10.91
N VAL A 54 4.95 0.35 -10.24
CA VAL A 54 4.50 -0.58 -9.20
C VAL A 54 3.85 0.19 -8.04
N ASN A 55 4.47 1.28 -7.58
CA ASN A 55 3.95 2.10 -6.49
C ASN A 55 2.59 2.71 -6.83
N SER A 56 2.41 3.26 -8.04
CA SER A 56 1.13 3.81 -8.50
C SER A 56 0.01 2.76 -8.50
N ILE A 57 0.31 1.53 -8.93
CA ILE A 57 -0.66 0.42 -8.91
C ILE A 57 -1.00 0.04 -7.46
N GLN A 58 0.01 -0.12 -6.60
CA GLN A 58 -0.17 -0.62 -5.24
C GLN A 58 -0.82 0.41 -4.30
N VAL A 59 -0.53 1.71 -4.47
CA VAL A 59 -1.15 2.79 -3.69
C VAL A 59 -2.63 2.97 -4.04
N LYS A 60 -2.99 2.81 -5.32
CA LYS A 60 -4.38 3.02 -5.78
C LYS A 60 -5.32 1.86 -5.44
N ARG A 61 -4.83 0.61 -5.40
CA ARG A 61 -5.64 -0.59 -5.11
C ARG A 61 -6.48 -0.50 -3.83
N PRO A 62 -5.94 -0.12 -2.65
CA PRO A 62 -6.73 -0.06 -1.43
C PRO A 62 -7.72 1.12 -1.45
N LEU A 63 -7.34 2.28 -1.98
CA LEU A 63 -8.20 3.48 -2.07
C LEU A 63 -9.43 3.24 -2.95
N LEU A 64 -9.25 2.61 -4.12
CA LEU A 64 -10.35 2.28 -5.03
C LEU A 64 -11.37 1.33 -4.38
N SER A 65 -10.89 0.39 -3.56
CA SER A 65 -11.75 -0.59 -2.89
C SER A 65 -12.65 0.07 -1.83
N VAL A 66 -12.14 1.08 -1.13
CA VAL A 66 -12.91 1.86 -0.14
C VAL A 66 -13.92 2.76 -0.84
N GLU A 67 -13.50 3.52 -1.86
CA GLU A 67 -14.37 4.46 -2.56
C GLU A 67 -15.55 3.77 -3.28
N ILE A 68 -15.28 2.67 -4.01
CA ILE A 68 -16.34 1.88 -4.67
C ILE A 68 -17.37 1.40 -3.64
N ARG A 69 -16.89 0.98 -2.47
CA ARG A 69 -17.75 0.47 -1.41
C ARG A 69 -18.58 1.58 -0.77
N GLU A 70 -17.99 2.73 -0.43
CA GLU A 70 -18.74 3.87 0.10
C GLU A 70 -19.85 4.30 -0.86
N ARG A 71 -19.56 4.28 -2.16
CA ARG A 71 -20.58 4.53 -3.20
C ARG A 71 -21.67 3.46 -3.19
N MET A 72 -21.33 2.18 -3.04
CA MET A 72 -22.34 1.09 -2.93
C MET A 72 -23.21 1.23 -1.68
N ILE A 73 -22.64 1.53 -0.51
CA ILE A 73 -23.37 1.74 0.75
C ILE A 73 -24.33 2.92 0.61
N SER A 74 -23.82 4.03 0.08
CA SER A 74 -24.61 5.26 -0.13
C SER A 74 -25.74 5.05 -1.13
N ALA A 75 -25.48 4.34 -2.23
CA ALA A 75 -26.49 3.98 -3.21
C ALA A 75 -27.58 3.08 -2.59
N ARG A 76 -27.21 2.08 -1.80
CA ARG A 76 -28.15 1.20 -1.11
C ARG A 76 -29.05 1.99 -0.15
N LYS A 77 -28.49 2.82 0.72
CA LYS A 77 -29.27 3.64 1.68
C LYS A 77 -30.29 4.50 0.95
N ARG A 78 -29.87 5.14 -0.14
CA ARG A 78 -30.75 5.97 -0.98
C ARG A 78 -31.88 5.18 -1.63
N ILE A 79 -31.60 3.98 -2.15
CA ILE A 79 -32.63 3.08 -2.73
C ILE A 79 -33.64 2.66 -1.66
N LEU A 80 -33.19 2.29 -0.46
CA LEU A 80 -34.08 1.88 0.63
C LEU A 80 -34.97 3.04 1.10
N GLU A 81 -34.41 4.23 1.24
CA GLU A 81 -35.16 5.45 1.56
C GLU A 81 -36.20 5.79 0.48
N GLU A 82 -35.84 5.64 -0.80
CA GLU A 82 -36.77 5.86 -1.90
C GLU A 82 -37.92 4.85 -1.88
N ILE A 83 -37.65 3.56 -1.61
CA ILE A 83 -38.67 2.52 -1.49
C ILE A 83 -39.61 2.77 -0.31
N LEU A 84 -39.07 3.10 0.87
CA LEU A 84 -39.86 3.41 2.07
C LEU A 84 -40.74 4.66 1.89
N ASN A 85 -40.28 5.63 1.09
CA ASN A 85 -41.03 6.84 0.79
C ASN A 85 -42.09 6.67 -0.32
N LEU A 86 -42.18 5.51 -0.97
CA LEU A 86 -43.25 5.25 -1.94
C LEU A 86 -44.62 5.31 -1.25
N ARG A 87 -45.47 6.20 -1.76
CA ARG A 87 -46.80 6.54 -1.22
C ARG A 87 -47.71 5.32 -1.04
N ILE A 88 -47.48 4.25 -1.80
CA ILE A 88 -48.24 2.99 -1.82
C ILE A 88 -48.05 2.21 -0.50
N MET A 89 -46.90 2.35 0.16
CA MET A 89 -46.55 1.62 1.38
C MET A 89 -47.25 2.15 2.63
N LYS A 90 -47.58 3.45 2.66
CA LYS A 90 -48.22 4.12 3.81
C LYS A 90 -49.74 3.93 3.88
N ILE A 91 -50.38 3.39 2.84
CA ILE A 91 -51.84 3.42 2.68
C ILE A 91 -52.49 2.04 2.93
N LEU A 92 -51.75 0.93 2.80
CA LEU A 92 -52.28 -0.43 3.00
C LEU A 92 -51.80 -1.08 4.31
N PRO A 93 -52.63 -1.88 5.00
CA PRO A 93 -52.21 -2.69 6.15
C PRO A 93 -51.19 -3.79 5.78
N LEU A 94 -51.16 -4.24 4.51
CA LEU A 94 -50.05 -5.05 3.98
C LEU A 94 -48.73 -4.26 3.89
N GLY A 95 -48.80 -2.94 3.72
CA GLY A 95 -47.62 -2.08 3.62
C GLY A 95 -46.81 -2.04 4.92
N GLN A 96 -47.47 -2.10 6.08
CA GLN A 96 -46.80 -2.10 7.40
C GLN A 96 -45.87 -3.30 7.60
N LYS A 97 -46.31 -4.51 7.25
CA LYS A 97 -45.45 -5.71 7.32
C LYS A 97 -44.29 -5.67 6.32
N VAL A 98 -44.48 -5.05 5.16
CA VAL A 98 -43.41 -4.90 4.18
C VAL A 98 -42.41 -3.83 4.63
N ILE A 99 -42.86 -2.77 5.30
CA ILE A 99 -41.98 -1.76 5.92
C ILE A 99 -41.12 -2.41 7.01
N GLU A 100 -41.71 -3.17 7.94
CA GLU A 100 -40.95 -3.88 8.97
C GLU A 100 -39.93 -4.85 8.37
N GLY A 101 -40.29 -5.61 7.32
CA GLY A 101 -39.36 -6.51 6.64
C GLY A 101 -38.23 -5.80 5.89
N ILE A 102 -38.48 -4.60 5.36
CA ILE A 102 -37.45 -3.76 4.72
C ILE A 102 -36.51 -3.15 5.77
N ASP A 103 -37.05 -2.69 6.90
CA ASP A 103 -36.24 -2.18 8.02
C ASP A 103 -35.36 -3.28 8.60
N GLU A 104 -35.90 -4.48 8.83
CA GLU A 104 -35.14 -5.62 9.34
C GLU A 104 -34.04 -6.08 8.36
N LEU A 105 -34.31 -6.06 7.04
CA LEU A 105 -33.29 -6.28 6.00
C LEU A 105 -32.23 -5.17 6.01
N GLY A 106 -32.63 -3.91 6.19
CA GLY A 106 -31.72 -2.77 6.31
C GLY A 106 -30.75 -2.94 7.47
N ASP A 107 -31.27 -3.30 8.65
CA ASP A 107 -30.49 -3.54 9.86
C ASP A 107 -29.50 -4.70 9.72
N MET A 108 -29.93 -5.80 9.08
CA MET A 108 -29.05 -6.94 8.79
C MET A 108 -27.92 -6.55 7.84
N LEU A 109 -28.23 -5.79 6.79
CA LEU A 109 -27.23 -5.34 5.82
C LEU A 109 -26.27 -4.30 6.43
N GLU A 110 -26.73 -3.46 7.35
CA GLU A 110 -25.87 -2.52 8.10
C GLU A 110 -24.93 -3.24 9.08
N LYS A 111 -25.42 -4.28 9.78
CA LYS A 111 -24.56 -5.15 10.59
C LYS A 111 -23.49 -5.85 9.76
N LEU A 112 -23.87 -6.35 8.58
CA LEU A 112 -22.92 -6.98 7.65
C LEU A 112 -21.87 -5.98 7.17
N GLU A 113 -22.27 -4.75 6.82
CA GLU A 113 -21.37 -3.67 6.45
C GLU A 113 -20.42 -3.27 7.58
N SER A 114 -20.90 -3.19 8.81
CA SER A 114 -20.07 -2.87 9.97
C SER A 114 -18.97 -3.93 10.19
N SER A 115 -19.32 -5.21 10.03
CA SER A 115 -18.37 -6.32 10.11
C SER A 115 -17.34 -6.28 8.98
N PHE A 116 -17.76 -5.94 7.76
CA PHE A 116 -16.84 -5.70 6.64
C PHE A 116 -15.95 -4.47 6.87
N ASN A 117 -16.47 -3.38 7.45
CA ASN A 117 -15.68 -2.18 7.78
C ASN A 117 -14.56 -2.50 8.76
N GLU A 118 -14.84 -3.34 9.76
CA GLU A 118 -13.84 -3.73 10.74
C GLU A 118 -12.75 -4.63 10.14
N GLN A 119 -13.12 -5.53 9.22
CA GLN A 119 -12.14 -6.30 8.45
C GLN A 119 -11.32 -5.42 7.50
N ILE A 120 -11.91 -4.39 6.90
CA ILE A 120 -11.20 -3.42 6.06
C ILE A 120 -10.24 -2.57 6.88
N ARG A 121 -10.61 -2.10 8.08
CA ARG A 121 -9.66 -1.43 9.00
C ARG A 121 -8.48 -2.31 9.36
N ARG A 122 -8.67 -3.63 9.48
CA ARG A 122 -7.55 -4.57 9.64
C ARG A 122 -6.72 -4.69 8.36
N MET A 123 -7.35 -4.57 7.19
CA MET A 123 -6.69 -4.44 5.90
C MET A 123 -5.96 -3.09 5.74
N GLU A 124 -6.37 -2.03 6.45
CA GLU A 124 -5.63 -0.77 6.50
C GLU A 124 -4.24 -0.94 7.15
N ARG A 125 -4.06 -1.96 7.99
CA ARG A 125 -2.72 -2.37 8.46
C ARG A 125 -1.82 -2.84 7.31
N SER A 126 -2.40 -3.26 6.19
CA SER A 126 -1.68 -3.52 4.94
C SER A 126 -1.17 -2.24 4.26
N TYR A 127 -1.57 -1.04 4.70
CA TYR A 127 -0.92 0.22 4.29
C TYR A 127 0.51 0.33 4.84
N GLU A 128 0.87 -0.39 5.90
CA GLU A 128 2.29 -0.55 6.28
C GLU A 128 3.10 -1.21 5.14
N LYS A 129 2.47 -2.10 4.35
CA LYS A 129 3.10 -2.66 3.15
C LYS A 129 3.18 -1.62 2.02
N VAL A 130 2.17 -0.76 1.89
CA VAL A 130 2.16 0.36 0.93
C VAL A 130 3.30 1.35 1.22
N GLY A 131 3.55 1.65 2.50
CA GLY A 131 4.70 2.45 2.94
C GLY A 131 6.04 1.89 2.47
N GLY A 132 6.17 0.55 2.38
CA GLY A 132 7.35 -0.10 1.81
C GLY A 132 7.58 0.22 0.34
N TYR A 133 6.53 0.22 -0.49
CA TYR A 133 6.64 0.57 -1.92
C TYR A 133 6.99 2.05 -2.13
N ILE A 134 6.43 2.93 -1.31
CA ILE A 134 6.76 4.36 -1.31
C ILE A 134 8.23 4.55 -0.90
N GLY A 135 8.68 3.86 0.15
CA GLY A 135 10.06 3.89 0.61
C GLY A 135 11.06 3.42 -0.44
N VAL A 136 10.77 2.32 -1.15
CA VAL A 136 11.60 1.85 -2.28
C VAL A 136 11.68 2.91 -3.38
N THR A 137 10.54 3.48 -3.77
CA THR A 137 10.49 4.49 -4.84
C THR A 137 11.30 5.74 -4.48
N LEU A 138 11.12 6.27 -3.27
CA LEU A 138 11.86 7.43 -2.78
C LEU A 138 13.35 7.12 -2.58
N GLY A 139 13.70 5.91 -2.15
CA GLY A 139 15.08 5.48 -2.03
C GLY A 139 15.80 5.47 -3.38
N ILE A 140 15.15 4.95 -4.42
CA ILE A 140 15.69 4.93 -5.79
C ILE A 140 15.86 6.35 -6.33
N ILE A 141 14.85 7.22 -6.15
CA ILE A 141 14.92 8.63 -6.56
C ILE A 141 16.05 9.35 -5.83
N GLY A 142 16.19 9.13 -4.51
CA GLY A 142 17.25 9.71 -3.71
C GLY A 142 18.65 9.28 -4.17
N VAL A 143 18.83 8.01 -4.52
CA VAL A 143 20.09 7.51 -5.09
C VAL A 143 20.35 8.08 -6.48
N ALA A 144 19.33 8.16 -7.34
CA ALA A 144 19.46 8.77 -8.66
C ALA A 144 19.88 10.25 -8.56
N PHE A 145 19.25 11.00 -7.64
CA PHE A 145 19.57 12.39 -7.38
C PHE A 145 20.97 12.57 -6.81
N SER A 146 21.34 11.76 -5.81
CA SER A 146 22.70 11.73 -5.27
C SER A 146 23.71 11.45 -6.38
N TYR A 147 23.45 10.47 -7.25
CA TYR A 147 24.36 10.14 -8.35
C TYR A 147 24.47 11.29 -9.36
N ALA A 148 23.38 11.98 -9.65
CA ALA A 148 23.41 13.18 -10.49
C ALA A 148 24.26 14.31 -9.91
N MET A 149 24.26 14.48 -8.57
CA MET A 149 25.01 15.55 -7.90
C MET A 149 26.47 15.21 -7.61
N VAL A 150 26.73 14.03 -7.05
CA VAL A 150 28.04 13.64 -6.50
C VAL A 150 28.63 12.39 -7.14
N ARG A 151 27.97 11.83 -8.18
CA ARG A 151 28.44 10.69 -8.98
C ARG A 151 28.88 9.52 -8.09
N ASP A 152 30.13 9.10 -8.20
CA ASP A 152 30.70 7.92 -7.54
C ASP A 152 30.63 7.96 -6.02
N TYR A 153 30.61 9.15 -5.41
CA TYR A 153 30.45 9.31 -3.96
C TYR A 153 29.07 8.86 -3.45
N THR A 154 28.10 8.65 -4.33
CA THR A 154 26.78 8.09 -4.00
C THR A 154 26.88 6.70 -3.35
N ILE A 155 27.96 5.98 -3.62
CA ILE A 155 28.23 4.68 -3.00
C ILE A 155 28.19 4.75 -1.46
N TYR A 156 28.70 5.83 -0.87
CA TYR A 156 28.69 6.03 0.58
C TYR A 156 27.28 6.24 1.12
N GLY A 157 26.42 6.92 0.36
CA GLY A 157 25.01 7.07 0.69
C GLY A 157 24.26 5.73 0.65
N ILE A 158 24.57 4.88 -0.32
CA ILE A 158 23.97 3.54 -0.41
C ILE A 158 24.44 2.64 0.74
N TYR A 159 25.73 2.69 1.12
CA TYR A 159 26.21 1.98 2.30
C TYR A 159 25.55 2.48 3.60
N ALA A 160 25.37 3.80 3.74
CA ALA A 160 24.66 4.36 4.86
C ALA A 160 23.20 3.84 4.91
N LEU A 161 22.49 3.82 3.79
CA LEU A 161 21.14 3.24 3.70
C LEU A 161 21.10 1.75 4.06
N MET A 162 22.12 1.00 3.65
CA MET A 162 22.22 -0.44 3.89
C MET A 162 22.50 -0.78 5.35
N ILE A 163 23.23 0.07 6.08
CA ILE A 163 23.74 -0.21 7.44
C ILE A 163 22.94 0.54 8.52
N MET A 164 22.71 1.84 8.34
CA MET A 164 22.06 2.67 9.37
C MET A 164 20.64 2.20 9.66
N ASP A 165 19.94 1.71 8.63
CA ASP A 165 18.55 1.32 8.75
C ASP A 165 18.36 -0.03 9.52
N PRO A 166 19.19 -1.08 9.31
CA PRO A 166 19.24 -2.23 10.21
C PRO A 166 19.75 -1.92 11.62
N VAL A 167 20.80 -1.10 11.75
CA VAL A 167 21.39 -0.77 13.05
C VAL A 167 20.43 0.04 13.91
N GLY A 168 19.75 1.04 13.34
CA GLY A 168 18.73 1.82 14.03
C GLY A 168 17.55 0.97 14.51
N ALA A 169 17.19 -0.08 13.76
CA ALA A 169 16.16 -1.02 14.18
C ALA A 169 16.60 -1.91 15.36
N ILE A 170 17.88 -2.27 15.45
CA ILE A 170 18.42 -3.04 16.58
C ILE A 170 18.54 -2.16 17.83
N ILE A 171 19.07 -0.94 17.66
CA ILE A 171 19.23 0.01 18.77
C ILE A 171 17.88 0.46 19.32
N GLY A 172 16.88 0.72 18.47
CA GLY A 172 15.54 1.11 18.91
C GLY A 172 14.74 0.01 19.63
N ILE A 173 15.27 -1.22 19.69
CA ILE A 173 14.71 -2.34 20.46
C ILE A 173 15.36 -2.45 21.85
N MET A 174 16.57 -1.90 22.04
CA MET A 174 17.25 -1.79 23.35
C MET A 174 16.76 -0.56 24.10
#